data_AF-A0A2M7XAS6-F1
#
_entry.id   AF-A0A2M7XAS6-F1
#
_cell.length_a   1.000
_cell.length_b   1.000
_cell.length_c   1.000
_cell.angle_alpha   90.00
_cell.angle_beta   90.00
_cell.angle_gamma   90.00
#
_symmetry.space_group_name_H-M   'P 1'
#
loop_
_entity.id
_entity.type
_entity.pdbx_description
1 polymer ?
#
loop_
_entity_poly.entity_id
_entity_poly.type
_entity_poly.pdbx_seq_one_letter_code
_entity_poly.pdbx_strand_id
1 'polypeptide(L)'
;MDLIIRNAHLPDGRKDLDIGVVGAHIVAVEPRLAATAPTEIDATGQLLSPAFVDAHFHLDATLTLGLPRRNQSGTLLEGIALWGELKPTLTSDAIIERALRYCDLAVARGLLAIRSHVDICDDRLLAV
;
A
#
# COMPACT_ATOMS: atom_id res chain seq x y z
N MET A 1 -25.28 2.47 13.12
CA MET A 1 -23.86 2.45 12.72
C MET A 1 -23.55 1.04 12.25
N ASP A 2 -22.63 0.89 11.30
CA ASP A 2 -22.28 -0.40 10.71
C ASP A 2 -21.04 -1.01 11.40
N LEU A 3 -20.07 -0.15 11.75
CA LEU A 3 -18.86 -0.49 12.49
C LEU A 3 -18.61 0.56 13.59
N ILE A 4 -18.18 0.10 14.76
CA ILE A 4 -17.54 0.97 15.77
C ILE A 4 -16.16 0.41 16.13
N ILE A 5 -15.14 1.27 16.07
CA ILE A 5 -13.80 0.98 16.64
C ILE A 5 -13.76 1.63 18.02
N ARG A 6 -13.54 0.84 19.07
CA ARG A 6 -13.54 1.27 20.48
C ARG A 6 -12.14 1.56 20.97
N ASN A 7 -12.02 2.48 21.94
CA ASN A 7 -10.80 2.70 22.73
C ASN A 7 -9.53 2.98 21.89
N ALA A 8 -9.66 3.71 20.79
CA ALA A 8 -8.55 4.06 19.92
C ALA A 8 -7.78 5.29 20.43
N HIS A 9 -6.49 5.34 20.14
CA HIS A 9 -5.67 6.57 20.22
C HIS A 9 -5.48 7.14 18.82
N LEU A 10 -5.45 8.46 18.69
CA LEU A 10 -5.27 9.14 17.40
C LEU A 10 -3.89 9.79 17.28
N PRO A 11 -3.38 10.02 16.05
CA PRO A 11 -2.05 10.59 15.83
C PRO A 11 -1.89 12.03 16.36
N ASP A 12 -3.00 12.74 16.54
CA ASP A 12 -3.02 14.11 17.10
C ASP A 12 -2.94 14.15 18.64
N GLY A 13 -2.79 12.99 19.29
CA GLY A 13 -2.62 12.86 20.73
C GLY A 13 -3.93 12.65 21.51
N ARG A 14 -5.10 12.67 20.86
CA ARG A 14 -6.36 12.27 21.50
C ARG A 14 -6.34 10.78 21.84
N LYS A 15 -6.94 10.41 22.97
CA LYS A 15 -6.92 9.06 23.54
C LYS A 15 -8.33 8.60 23.89
N ASP A 16 -8.49 7.28 24.03
CA ASP A 16 -9.71 6.61 24.48
C ASP A 16 -10.96 7.03 23.70
N LEU A 17 -10.82 7.13 22.37
CA LEU A 17 -11.90 7.51 21.46
C LEU A 17 -12.58 6.29 20.84
N ASP A 18 -13.88 6.43 20.63
CA ASP A 18 -14.65 5.54 19.78
C ASP A 18 -14.89 6.21 18.42
N ILE A 19 -14.80 5.40 17.35
CA ILE A 19 -14.96 5.84 15.96
C ILE A 19 -16.14 5.09 15.35
N GLY A 20 -17.20 5.82 15.03
CA GLY A 20 -18.41 5.27 14.41
C GLY A 20 -18.40 5.43 12.90
N VAL A 21 -18.72 4.35 12.18
CA VAL A 21 -18.75 4.29 10.71
C VAL A 21 -20.14 3.91 10.20
N VAL A 22 -20.59 4.57 9.14
CA VAL A 22 -21.81 4.23 8.37
C VAL A 22 -21.45 4.24 6.87
N GLY A 23 -21.67 3.12 6.20
CA GLY A 23 -21.23 2.89 4.83
C GLY A 23 -19.73 3.15 4.69
N ALA A 24 -19.36 4.06 3.79
CA ALA A 24 -17.97 4.43 3.53
C ALA A 24 -17.45 5.62 4.37
N HIS A 25 -18.23 6.12 5.34
CA HIS A 25 -17.92 7.36 6.04
C HIS A 25 -17.76 7.16 7.55
N ILE A 26 -16.76 7.83 8.11
CA ILE A 26 -16.67 8.07 9.55
C ILE A 26 -17.70 9.15 9.89
N VAL A 27 -18.63 8.83 10.78
CA VAL A 27 -19.74 9.72 11.17
C VAL A 27 -19.66 10.19 12.62
N ALA A 28 -18.82 9.58 13.45
CA ALA A 28 -18.59 9.99 14.83
C ALA A 28 -17.15 9.71 15.26
N VAL A 29 -16.58 10.62 16.05
CA VAL A 29 -15.24 10.53 16.67
C VAL A 29 -15.32 11.17 18.05
N GLU A 30 -15.61 10.37 19.08
CA GLU A 30 -15.84 10.89 20.44
C GLU A 30 -15.54 9.85 21.53
N PRO A 31 -15.25 10.27 22.78
CA PRO A 31 -15.08 9.33 23.88
C PRO A 31 -16.39 8.66 24.25
N ARG A 32 -16.37 7.34 24.51
CA ARG A 32 -17.53 6.55 25.01
C ARG A 32 -18.80 6.80 24.21
N LEU A 33 -18.74 6.51 22.91
CA LEU A 33 -19.84 6.69 21.98
C LEU A 33 -21.05 5.85 22.42
N ALA A 34 -22.16 6.53 22.74
CA ALA A 34 -23.39 5.93 23.26
C ALA A 34 -24.24 5.27 22.16
N ALA A 35 -23.63 4.38 21.41
CA ALA A 35 -24.24 3.61 20.32
C ALA A 35 -23.65 2.19 20.29
N THR A 36 -24.31 1.29 19.58
CA THR A 36 -23.78 -0.05 19.25
C THR A 36 -23.78 -0.24 17.73
N ALA A 37 -22.96 -1.17 17.25
CA ALA A 37 -22.91 -1.57 15.85
C ALA A 37 -22.87 -3.10 15.70
N PRO A 38 -23.34 -3.65 14.56
CA PRO A 38 -23.22 -5.08 14.28
C PRO A 38 -21.78 -5.60 14.34
N THR A 39 -20.80 -4.75 14.01
CA THR A 39 -19.37 -5.03 14.18
C THR A 39 -18.75 -4.02 15.14
N GLU A 40 -18.09 -4.53 16.17
CA GLU A 40 -17.30 -3.72 17.09
C GLU A 40 -15.88 -4.28 17.19
N ILE A 41 -14.89 -3.41 17.08
CA ILE A 41 -13.47 -3.76 17.20
C ILE A 41 -12.91 -2.98 18.38
N ASP A 42 -12.39 -3.66 19.40
CA ASP A 42 -11.67 -3.01 20.49
C ASP A 42 -10.22 -2.77 20.08
N ALA A 43 -9.81 -1.50 19.96
CA ALA A 43 -8.43 -1.13 19.65
C ALA A 43 -7.51 -1.25 20.88
N THR A 44 -8.03 -1.46 22.10
CA THR A 44 -7.24 -1.68 23.32
C THR A 44 -6.21 -0.57 23.63
N GLY A 45 -6.52 0.68 23.29
CA GLY A 45 -5.61 1.82 23.44
C GLY A 45 -4.53 1.90 22.35
N GLN A 46 -4.60 1.09 21.30
CA GLN A 46 -3.68 1.16 20.17
C GLN A 46 -3.96 2.38 19.29
N LEU A 47 -2.95 2.79 18.53
CA LEU A 47 -3.05 3.86 17.55
C LEU A 47 -3.94 3.43 16.38
N LEU A 48 -5.04 4.15 16.17
CA LEU A 48 -5.77 4.13 14.92
C LEU A 48 -5.25 5.27 14.05
N SER A 49 -4.88 4.96 12.81
CA SER A 49 -4.37 5.94 11.85
C SER A 49 -5.07 5.77 10.50
N PRO A 50 -5.02 6.79 9.63
CA PRO A 50 -5.30 6.60 8.21
C PRO A 50 -4.41 5.48 7.63
N ALA A 51 -4.83 4.89 6.52
CA ALA A 51 -4.02 3.90 5.84
C ALA A 51 -2.63 4.47 5.45
N PHE A 52 -1.63 3.58 5.38
CA PHE A 52 -0.32 3.97 4.91
C PHE A 52 -0.35 4.30 3.42
N VAL A 53 0.62 5.14 3.02
CA VAL A 53 0.79 5.62 1.65
C VAL A 53 2.23 5.40 1.21
N ASP A 54 2.41 4.81 0.04
CA ASP A 54 3.69 4.72 -0.66
C ASP A 54 3.64 5.71 -1.82
N ALA A 55 4.27 6.86 -1.60
CA ALA A 55 4.24 7.96 -2.55
C ALA A 55 5.23 7.79 -3.71
N HIS A 56 6.10 6.78 -3.67
CA HIS A 56 7.18 6.60 -4.64
C HIS A 56 7.56 5.12 -4.74
N PHE A 57 6.89 4.40 -5.65
CA PHE A 57 7.17 3.00 -5.90
C PHE A 57 7.36 2.69 -7.39
N HIS A 58 7.96 1.55 -7.71
CA HIS A 58 8.10 1.06 -9.10
C HIS A 58 7.38 -0.29 -9.24
N LEU A 59 6.09 -0.28 -9.59
CA LEU A 59 5.31 -1.51 -9.81
C LEU A 59 5.75 -2.25 -11.09
N ASP A 60 6.24 -1.55 -12.10
CA ASP A 60 6.78 -2.12 -13.33
C ASP A 60 7.99 -3.05 -13.08
N ALA A 61 8.87 -2.65 -12.18
CA ALA A 61 10.08 -3.36 -11.80
C ALA A 61 9.91 -4.26 -10.56
N THR A 62 8.76 -4.24 -9.86
CA THR A 62 8.57 -4.98 -8.61
C THR A 62 8.76 -6.49 -8.77
N LEU A 63 9.26 -7.16 -7.74
CA LEU A 63 9.42 -8.62 -7.71
C LEU A 63 10.30 -9.20 -8.85
N THR A 64 11.25 -8.42 -9.40
CA THR A 64 12.20 -8.87 -10.44
C THR A 64 13.61 -9.15 -9.91
N LEU A 65 13.83 -9.06 -8.60
CA LEU A 65 15.15 -9.24 -8.01
C LEU A 65 15.79 -10.56 -8.46
N GLY A 66 16.95 -10.45 -9.12
CA GLY A 66 17.70 -11.60 -9.63
C GLY A 66 17.43 -11.93 -11.10
N LEU A 67 16.57 -11.17 -11.79
CA LEU A 67 16.30 -11.30 -13.22
C LEU A 67 16.90 -10.10 -13.98
N PRO A 68 17.72 -10.31 -15.02
CA PRO A 68 18.32 -11.59 -15.45
C PRO A 68 19.45 -12.07 -14.51
N ARG A 69 19.93 -11.19 -13.64
CA ARG A 69 20.98 -11.45 -12.65
C ARG A 69 20.80 -10.48 -11.46
N ARG A 70 21.60 -10.65 -10.41
CA ARG A 70 21.58 -9.72 -9.25
C ARG A 70 22.42 -8.47 -9.53
N ASN A 71 22.01 -7.35 -8.93
CA ASN A 71 22.83 -6.15 -8.77
C ASN A 71 23.93 -6.46 -7.76
N GLN A 72 25.15 -6.76 -8.23
CA GLN A 72 26.24 -7.21 -7.38
C GLN A 72 26.89 -6.07 -6.61
N SER A 73 27.03 -4.89 -7.25
CA SER A 73 27.64 -3.73 -6.64
C SER A 73 26.68 -2.95 -5.73
N GLY A 74 25.37 -3.18 -5.85
CA GLY A 74 24.34 -2.46 -5.13
C GLY A 74 24.20 -0.99 -5.55
N THR A 75 24.70 -0.61 -6.73
CA THR A 75 24.65 0.78 -7.20
C THR A 75 23.40 1.07 -8.03
N LEU A 76 22.99 2.34 -8.05
CA LEU A 76 21.91 2.81 -8.92
C LEU A 76 22.18 2.53 -10.40
N LEU A 77 23.39 2.83 -10.87
CA LEU A 77 23.75 2.69 -12.29
C LEU A 77 23.75 1.23 -12.75
N GLU A 78 24.24 0.30 -11.91
CA GLU A 78 24.09 -1.13 -12.20
C GLU A 78 22.61 -1.54 -12.23
N GLY A 79 21.78 -1.02 -11.32
CA GLY A 79 20.34 -1.27 -11.31
C GLY A 79 19.65 -0.80 -12.59
N ILE A 80 20.00 0.38 -13.10
CA ILE A 80 19.49 0.91 -14.38
C ILE A 80 19.95 0.03 -15.55
N ALA A 81 21.23 -0.36 -15.57
CA ALA A 81 21.74 -1.25 -16.62
C ALA A 81 21.01 -2.61 -16.62
N LEU A 82 20.80 -3.19 -15.43
CA LEU A 82 20.04 -4.43 -15.24
C LEU A 82 18.60 -4.33 -15.72
N TRP A 83 17.92 -3.24 -15.38
CA TRP A 83 16.59 -2.98 -15.88
C TRP A 83 16.58 -2.88 -17.41
N GLY A 84 17.58 -2.23 -17.99
CA GLY A 84 17.81 -2.19 -19.44
C GLY A 84 18.02 -3.58 -20.06
N GLU A 85 18.72 -4.50 -19.38
CA GLU A 85 18.90 -5.88 -19.81
C GLU A 85 17.59 -6.70 -19.75
N LEU A 86 16.74 -6.44 -18.74
CA LEU A 86 15.47 -7.14 -18.57
C LEU A 86 14.38 -6.64 -19.52
N LYS A 87 14.37 -5.34 -19.83
CA LYS A 87 13.32 -4.66 -20.61
C LYS A 87 12.92 -5.37 -21.92
N PRO A 88 13.85 -5.88 -22.75
CA PRO A 88 13.51 -6.56 -24.00
C PRO A 88 12.62 -7.80 -23.81
N THR A 89 12.72 -8.49 -22.66
CA THR A 89 11.99 -9.74 -22.38
C THR A 89 10.68 -9.52 -21.63
N LEU A 90 10.37 -8.28 -21.24
CA LEU A 90 9.13 -7.95 -20.54
C LEU A 90 7.90 -8.17 -21.43
N THR A 91 6.81 -8.58 -20.79
CA THR A 91 5.47 -8.62 -21.36
C THR A 91 4.51 -7.91 -20.40
N SER A 92 3.44 -7.32 -20.92
CA SER A 92 2.43 -6.63 -20.10
C SER A 92 1.79 -7.59 -19.08
N ASP A 93 1.49 -8.83 -19.47
CA ASP A 93 0.92 -9.84 -18.57
C ASP A 93 1.84 -10.12 -17.37
N ALA A 94 3.15 -10.28 -17.61
CA ALA A 94 4.11 -10.54 -16.53
C ALA A 94 4.30 -9.32 -15.61
N ILE A 95 4.10 -8.10 -16.12
CA ILE A 95 4.10 -6.87 -15.32
C ILE A 95 2.83 -6.82 -14.45
N ILE A 96 1.66 -7.04 -15.04
CA ILE A 96 0.37 -7.05 -14.34
C ILE A 96 0.38 -8.08 -13.21
N GLU A 97 0.83 -9.30 -13.48
CA GLU A 97 0.91 -10.37 -12.48
C GLU A 97 1.77 -9.96 -11.27
N ARG A 98 2.96 -9.41 -11.52
CA ARG A 98 3.88 -8.97 -10.45
C ARG A 98 3.33 -7.76 -9.69
N ALA A 99 2.74 -6.79 -10.39
CA ALA A 99 2.16 -5.60 -9.78
C ALA A 99 0.99 -5.98 -8.85
N LEU A 100 0.07 -6.83 -9.30
CA LEU A 100 -1.05 -7.32 -8.48
C LEU A 100 -0.56 -8.13 -7.28
N ARG A 101 0.43 -9.02 -7.49
CA ARG A 101 1.04 -9.76 -6.39
C ARG A 101 1.67 -8.84 -5.34
N TYR A 102 2.28 -7.72 -5.75
CA TYR A 102 2.78 -6.74 -4.81
C TYR A 102 1.64 -6.01 -4.08
N CYS A 103 0.55 -5.66 -4.78
CA CYS A 103 -0.63 -5.04 -4.15
C CYS A 103 -1.22 -5.92 -3.03
N ASP A 104 -1.28 -7.25 -3.21
CA ASP A 104 -1.71 -8.17 -2.15
C ASP A 104 -0.81 -8.08 -0.90
N LEU A 105 0.51 -8.01 -1.11
CA LEU A 105 1.49 -7.83 -0.03
C LEU A 105 1.34 -6.47 0.66
N ALA A 106 1.09 -5.42 -0.11
CA ALA A 106 0.89 -4.06 0.38
C ALA A 106 -0.37 -3.94 1.26
N VAL A 107 -1.51 -4.46 0.79
CA VAL A 107 -2.76 -4.44 1.55
C VAL A 107 -2.62 -5.19 2.87
N ALA A 108 -1.91 -6.32 2.89
CA ALA A 108 -1.59 -7.07 4.11
C ALA A 108 -0.70 -6.32 5.13
N ARG A 109 -0.20 -5.14 4.76
CA ARG A 109 0.59 -4.23 5.62
C ARG A 109 -0.10 -2.88 5.85
N GLY A 110 -1.38 -2.74 5.49
CA GLY A 110 -2.14 -1.51 5.67
C GLY A 110 -1.77 -0.39 4.69
N LEU A 111 -1.04 -0.71 3.62
CA LEU A 111 -0.71 0.21 2.53
C LEU A 111 -1.84 0.21 1.51
N LEU A 112 -2.71 1.23 1.55
CA LEU A 112 -3.91 1.31 0.71
C LEU A 112 -3.86 2.41 -0.36
N ALA A 113 -2.77 3.17 -0.43
CA ALA A 113 -2.52 4.10 -1.53
C ALA A 113 -1.08 4.00 -2.00
N ILE A 114 -0.90 3.77 -3.30
CA ILE A 114 0.42 3.67 -3.94
C ILE A 114 0.44 4.61 -5.14
N ARG A 115 1.49 5.42 -5.25
CA ARG A 115 1.85 6.09 -6.50
C ARG A 115 3.02 5.33 -7.13
N SER A 116 2.77 4.76 -8.30
CA SER A 116 3.81 4.09 -9.07
C SER A 116 4.44 5.04 -10.08
N HIS A 117 5.75 4.98 -10.17
CA HIS A 117 6.52 5.34 -11.35
C HIS A 117 6.44 4.19 -12.35
N VAL A 118 6.56 4.54 -13.63
CA VAL A 118 6.59 3.62 -14.77
C VAL A 118 7.68 4.11 -15.70
N ASP A 119 8.60 3.24 -16.10
CA ASP A 119 9.59 3.55 -17.13
C ASP A 119 8.95 3.66 -18.50
N ILE A 120 9.00 4.87 -19.09
CA ILE A 120 8.51 5.17 -20.43
C ILE A 120 9.61 5.14 -21.50
N CYS A 121 10.85 4.77 -21.15
CA CYS A 121 11.97 4.67 -22.07
C CYS A 121 11.95 3.34 -22.85
N ASP A 122 10.82 3.03 -23.47
CA ASP A 122 10.60 1.88 -24.37
C ASP A 122 9.51 2.25 -25.38
N ASP A 123 9.81 2.22 -26.69
CA ASP A 123 8.87 2.60 -27.74
C ASP A 123 7.60 1.73 -27.77
N ARG A 124 7.66 0.52 -27.18
CA ARG A 124 6.52 -0.39 -27.06
C ARG A 124 5.57 0.00 -25.92
N LEU A 125 6.03 0.86 -24.98
CA LEU A 125 5.29 1.30 -23.79
C LEU A 125 4.70 0.14 -22.95
N LEU A 126 5.39 -1.00 -22.87
CA LEU A 126 4.87 -2.23 -22.25
C LEU A 126 4.56 -2.11 -20.75
N ALA A 127 5.19 -1.15 -20.08
CA ALA A 127 5.02 -0.90 -18.65
C ALA A 127 3.91 0.12 -18.33
N VAL A 128 3.31 0.75 -19.35
CA VAL A 128 2.23 1.74 -19.24
C VAL A 128 0.86 1.07 -19.20
#